data_AF-A0A961UET8-F1
#
_entry.id   AF-A0A961UET8-F1
#
_cell.length_a   1.000
_cell.length_b   1.000
_cell.length_c   1.000
_cell.angle_alpha   90.00
_cell.angle_beta   90.00
_cell.angle_gamma   90.00
#
_symmetry.space_group_name_H-M   'P 1'
#
loop_
_entity.id
_entity.type
_entity.pdbx_description
1 polymer ?
#
loop_
_entity_poly.entity_id
_entity_poly.type
_entity_poly.pdbx_seq_one_letter_code
_entity_poly.pdbx_strand_id
1 'polypeptide(L)'
;MPARGALDAVSSGNSSFAASGVWNTMSAAQVEPLVLDAESAIAHGTGTLSIDASQITIMDVAGAWLLHRLVAAGEAAGRPVQVAGLTGPHEVLLEEVAENARPPIAPLPEPPYPIRLLNDTGKAVIDASEDIVGITAMFGQTAIGIFKLILNPSRLRPIAILHHIEYTGVRAIPIITLISMVIGAIIA
;
A
#
# COMPACT_ATOMS: atom_id res chain seq x y z
N MET A 1 23.00 -0.02 -11.48
CA MET A 1 21.57 0.34 -11.42
C MET A 1 20.79 -0.96 -11.28
N PRO A 2 19.88 -1.11 -10.31
CA PRO A 2 19.04 -2.30 -10.27
C PRO A 2 18.19 -2.38 -11.54
N ALA A 3 18.00 -3.59 -12.07
CA ALA A 3 17.23 -3.82 -13.27
C ALA A 3 15.77 -3.36 -13.06
N ARG A 4 15.24 -2.61 -14.04
CA ARG A 4 13.84 -2.15 -14.02
C ARG A 4 12.90 -3.34 -13.96
N GLY A 5 11.78 -3.19 -13.24
CA GLY A 5 10.71 -4.18 -13.26
C GLY A 5 10.16 -4.35 -14.67
N ALA A 6 10.03 -5.59 -15.12
CA ALA A 6 9.53 -5.95 -16.44
C ALA A 6 8.62 -7.18 -16.34
N LEU A 7 7.69 -7.27 -17.30
CA LEU A 7 6.77 -8.38 -17.47
C LEU A 7 6.67 -8.68 -18.97
N ASP A 8 7.21 -9.82 -19.38
CA ASP A 8 7.28 -10.20 -20.79
C ASP A 8 6.45 -11.46 -21.06
N ALA A 9 5.75 -11.51 -22.19
CA ALA A 9 5.04 -12.71 -22.63
C ALA A 9 6.03 -13.70 -23.27
N VAL A 10 6.15 -14.91 -22.71
CA VAL A 10 7.12 -15.94 -23.14
C VAL A 10 6.59 -16.83 -24.27
N SER A 11 5.27 -16.88 -24.48
CA SER A 11 4.63 -17.70 -25.51
C SER A 11 3.63 -16.88 -26.32
N SER A 12 3.62 -17.07 -27.64
CA SER A 12 2.70 -16.42 -28.59
C SER A 12 1.22 -16.76 -28.37
N GLY A 13 0.88 -17.56 -27.36
CA GLY A 13 -0.48 -17.96 -26.99
C GLY A 13 -1.03 -17.35 -25.69
N ASN A 14 -0.45 -16.27 -25.15
CA ASN A 14 -0.89 -15.61 -23.89
C ASN A 14 -1.00 -16.58 -22.69
N SER A 15 -0.20 -17.65 -22.70
CA SER A 15 -0.23 -18.74 -21.71
C SER A 15 0.92 -18.69 -20.70
N SER A 16 1.95 -17.88 -20.95
CA SER A 16 3.11 -17.77 -20.07
C SER A 16 3.68 -16.36 -20.02
N PHE A 17 3.88 -15.83 -18.82
CA PHE A 17 4.51 -14.52 -18.56
C PHE A 17 5.75 -14.69 -17.68
N ALA A 18 6.79 -13.89 -17.93
CA ALA A 18 7.99 -13.82 -17.10
C ALA A 18 8.09 -12.45 -16.43
N ALA A 19 8.03 -12.44 -15.10
CA ALA A 19 8.25 -11.29 -14.25
C ALA A 19 9.73 -11.21 -13.85
N SER A 20 10.35 -10.05 -14.10
CA SER A 20 11.77 -9.85 -13.82
C SER A 20 12.08 -8.47 -13.24
N GLY A 21 13.25 -8.33 -12.64
CA GLY A 21 13.76 -7.06 -12.12
C GLY A 21 13.22 -6.70 -10.73
N VAL A 22 13.11 -5.41 -10.46
CA VAL A 22 12.63 -4.88 -9.17
C VAL A 22 11.12 -4.63 -9.20
N TRP A 23 10.40 -5.27 -8.28
CA TRP A 23 8.95 -5.16 -8.08
C TRP A 23 8.69 -4.56 -6.70
N ASN A 24 8.84 -3.24 -6.59
CA ASN A 24 8.58 -2.53 -5.36
C ASN A 24 7.73 -1.28 -5.59
N THR A 25 7.38 -0.59 -4.51
CA THR A 25 6.59 0.65 -4.52
C THR A 25 7.17 1.71 -5.48
N MET A 26 8.50 1.75 -5.65
CA MET A 26 9.16 2.71 -6.55
C MET A 26 9.06 2.32 -8.03
N SER A 27 8.97 1.03 -8.34
CA SER A 27 8.80 0.53 -9.72
C SER A 27 7.35 0.24 -10.10
N ALA A 28 6.43 0.26 -9.13
CA ALA A 28 5.01 -0.07 -9.33
C ALA A 28 4.37 0.73 -10.46
N ALA A 29 4.59 2.05 -10.52
CA ALA A 29 4.03 2.90 -11.57
C ALA A 29 4.51 2.53 -13.00
N GLN A 30 5.67 1.89 -13.12
CA GLN A 30 6.20 1.41 -14.40
C GLN A 30 5.65 0.01 -14.74
N VAL A 31 5.48 -0.86 -13.75
CA VAL A 31 5.04 -2.25 -13.93
C VAL A 31 3.52 -2.32 -14.11
N GLU A 32 2.75 -1.42 -13.52
CA GLU A 32 1.29 -1.43 -13.54
C GLU A 32 0.67 -1.42 -14.95
N PRO A 33 1.13 -0.61 -15.93
CA PRO A 33 0.64 -0.70 -17.30
C PRO A 33 0.91 -2.06 -17.95
N LEU A 34 2.07 -2.66 -17.69
CA LEU A 34 2.44 -3.98 -18.22
C LEU A 34 1.54 -5.08 -17.66
N VAL A 35 1.21 -4.97 -16.37
CA VAL A 35 0.27 -5.87 -15.70
C VAL A 35 -1.14 -5.70 -16.28
N LEU A 36 -1.58 -4.47 -16.53
CA LEU A 36 -2.88 -4.20 -17.16
C LEU A 36 -2.99 -4.80 -18.57
N ASP A 37 -1.93 -4.65 -19.37
CA ASP A 37 -1.85 -5.24 -20.71
C ASP A 37 -1.88 -6.78 -20.62
N ALA A 38 -1.15 -7.36 -19.67
CA ALA A 38 -1.15 -8.80 -19.42
C ALA A 38 -2.52 -9.31 -18.94
N GLU A 39 -3.22 -8.61 -18.06
CA GLU A 39 -4.59 -8.95 -17.63
C GLU A 39 -5.55 -8.99 -18.82
N SER A 40 -5.47 -8.00 -19.71
CA SER A 40 -6.29 -7.97 -20.93
C SER A 40 -5.98 -9.15 -21.86
N ALA A 41 -4.70 -9.52 -21.96
CA ALA A 41 -4.25 -10.68 -22.74
C ALA A 41 -4.68 -12.01 -22.10
N ILE A 42 -4.71 -12.07 -20.76
CA ILE A 42 -5.15 -13.25 -19.99
C ILE A 42 -6.64 -13.50 -20.19
N ALA A 43 -7.46 -12.44 -20.18
CA ALA A 43 -8.91 -12.52 -20.34
C ALA A 43 -9.35 -13.13 -21.68
N HIS A 44 -8.53 -12.98 -22.73
CA HIS A 44 -8.79 -13.51 -24.08
C HIS A 44 -8.00 -14.78 -24.41
N GLY A 45 -7.12 -15.24 -23.51
CA GLY A 45 -6.28 -16.42 -23.71
C GLY A 45 -6.98 -17.73 -23.32
N THR A 46 -6.48 -18.86 -23.82
CA THR A 46 -6.98 -20.19 -23.47
C THR A 46 -5.88 -21.07 -22.88
N GLY A 47 -6.24 -22.00 -22.00
CA GLY A 47 -5.32 -22.93 -21.33
C GLY A 47 -4.73 -22.43 -20.00
N THR A 48 -3.84 -23.23 -19.43
CA THR A 48 -3.15 -22.93 -18.15
C THR A 48 -2.28 -21.69 -18.27
N LEU A 49 -2.34 -20.82 -17.26
CA LEU A 49 -1.50 -19.63 -17.15
C LEU A 49 -0.27 -19.96 -16.31
N SER A 50 0.93 -19.73 -16.83
CA SER A 50 2.18 -19.87 -16.09
C SER A 50 2.83 -18.50 -15.90
N ILE A 51 3.21 -18.17 -14.66
CA ILE A 51 3.90 -16.92 -14.33
C ILE A 51 5.26 -17.29 -13.72
N ASP A 52 6.35 -17.01 -14.44
CA ASP A 52 7.70 -17.20 -13.95
C ASP A 52 8.18 -15.92 -13.23
N ALA A 53 8.35 -16.01 -11.91
CA ALA A 53 8.81 -14.94 -11.04
C ALA A 53 10.28 -15.15 -10.59
N SER A 54 11.01 -16.09 -11.18
CA SER A 54 12.39 -16.44 -10.78
C SER A 54 13.41 -15.30 -10.94
N GLN A 55 13.14 -14.37 -11.86
CA GLN A 55 14.01 -13.25 -12.16
C GLN A 55 13.64 -11.98 -11.36
N ILE A 56 12.71 -12.06 -10.41
CA ILE A 56 12.40 -10.96 -9.50
C ILE A 56 13.53 -10.83 -8.47
N THR A 57 14.26 -9.72 -8.54
CA THR A 57 15.41 -9.47 -7.67
C THR A 57 15.00 -8.91 -6.30
N ILE A 58 13.96 -8.06 -6.28
CA ILE A 58 13.43 -7.41 -5.07
C ILE A 58 11.91 -7.36 -5.20
N MET A 59 11.19 -7.81 -4.16
CA MET A 59 9.75 -7.68 -4.06
C MET A 59 9.32 -7.06 -2.73
N ASP A 60 8.39 -6.10 -2.77
CA ASP A 60 7.68 -5.59 -1.58
C ASP A 60 6.16 -5.83 -1.67
N VAL A 61 5.39 -5.31 -0.71
CA VAL A 61 3.93 -5.49 -0.65
C VAL A 61 3.24 -5.01 -1.94
N ALA A 62 3.69 -3.91 -2.55
CA ALA A 62 3.11 -3.41 -3.79
C ALA A 62 3.43 -4.33 -4.98
N GLY A 63 4.66 -4.83 -5.06
CA GLY A 63 5.06 -5.81 -6.06
C GLY A 63 4.32 -7.14 -5.93
N ALA A 64 4.20 -7.66 -4.72
CA ALA A 64 3.44 -8.86 -4.42
C ALA A 64 1.95 -8.69 -4.74
N TRP A 65 1.38 -7.51 -4.49
CA TRP A 65 0.00 -7.20 -4.86
C TRP A 65 -0.22 -7.19 -6.37
N LEU A 66 0.71 -6.63 -7.17
CA LEU A 66 0.63 -6.68 -8.63
C LEU A 66 0.71 -8.12 -9.17
N LEU A 67 1.58 -8.95 -8.58
CA LEU A 67 1.68 -10.37 -8.94
C LEU A 67 0.41 -11.14 -8.56
N HIS A 68 -0.12 -10.91 -7.36
CA HIS A 68 -1.40 -11.46 -6.91
C HIS A 68 -2.55 -11.05 -7.84
N ARG A 69 -2.55 -9.80 -8.34
CA ARG A 69 -3.57 -9.31 -9.28
C ARG A 69 -3.57 -10.09 -10.60
N LEU A 70 -2.40 -10.45 -11.13
CA LEU A 70 -2.28 -11.33 -12.31
C LEU A 70 -2.82 -12.74 -12.05
N VAL A 71 -2.54 -13.29 -10.86
CA VAL A 71 -3.08 -14.60 -10.45
C VAL A 71 -4.61 -14.55 -10.39
N ALA A 72 -5.15 -13.54 -9.69
CA ALA A 72 -6.59 -13.33 -9.56
C ALA A 72 -7.28 -13.12 -10.93
N ALA A 73 -6.63 -12.43 -11.87
CA ALA A 73 -7.16 -12.24 -13.22
C ALA A 73 -7.21 -13.57 -14.01
N GLY A 74 -6.20 -14.43 -13.87
CA GLY A 74 -6.21 -15.77 -14.47
C GLY A 74 -7.30 -16.66 -13.90
N GLU A 75 -7.46 -16.67 -12.57
CA GLU A 75 -8.52 -17.42 -11.90
C GLU A 75 -9.92 -16.93 -12.28
N ALA A 76 -10.12 -15.61 -12.37
CA ALA A 76 -11.37 -15.00 -12.82
C ALA A 76 -11.71 -15.36 -14.28
N ALA A 77 -10.70 -15.56 -15.13
CA ALA A 77 -10.85 -16.05 -16.49
C ALA A 77 -11.07 -17.58 -16.56
N GLY A 78 -11.14 -18.28 -15.42
CA GLY A 78 -11.31 -19.73 -15.35
C GLY A 78 -10.05 -20.51 -15.76
N ARG A 79 -8.88 -19.87 -15.74
CA ARG A 79 -7.61 -20.45 -16.14
C ARG A 79 -6.82 -20.83 -14.89
N PRO A 80 -6.41 -22.10 -14.71
CA PRO A 80 -5.54 -22.46 -13.60
C PRO A 80 -4.21 -21.73 -13.75
N VAL A 81 -3.79 -21.05 -12.67
CA VAL A 81 -2.56 -20.26 -12.63
C VAL A 81 -1.48 -21.01 -11.86
N GLN A 82 -0.27 -21.07 -12.41
CA GLN A 82 0.91 -21.61 -11.74
C GLN A 82 1.98 -20.52 -11.66
N VAL A 83 2.32 -20.10 -10.46
CA VAL A 83 3.44 -19.19 -10.22
C VAL A 83 4.69 -20.01 -9.92
N ALA A 84 5.73 -19.86 -10.73
CA ALA A 84 7.00 -20.54 -10.60
C ALA A 84 8.10 -19.55 -10.17
N GLY A 85 9.14 -20.05 -9.51
CA GLY A 85 10.35 -19.27 -9.25
C GLY A 85 10.31 -18.30 -8.06
N LEU A 86 9.22 -18.26 -7.29
CA LEU A 86 9.22 -17.60 -5.98
C LEU A 86 10.05 -18.42 -4.99
N THR A 87 10.91 -17.75 -4.22
CA THR A 87 11.75 -18.41 -3.21
C THR A 87 11.59 -17.72 -1.86
N GLY A 88 11.29 -18.50 -0.82
CA GLY A 88 11.39 -18.10 0.58
C GLY A 88 10.64 -16.81 0.93
N PRO A 89 11.32 -15.68 1.22
CA PRO A 89 10.66 -14.43 1.63
C PRO A 89 9.61 -13.91 0.66
N HIS A 90 9.80 -14.13 -0.64
CA HIS A 90 8.86 -13.68 -1.67
C HIS A 90 7.57 -14.51 -1.68
N GLU A 91 7.65 -15.81 -1.35
CA GLU A 91 6.49 -16.70 -1.29
C GLU A 91 5.60 -16.36 -0.10
N VAL A 92 6.20 -16.19 1.09
CA VAL A 92 5.49 -15.77 2.32
C VAL A 92 4.78 -14.43 2.11
N LEU A 93 5.45 -13.47 1.48
CA LEU A 93 4.87 -12.16 1.20
C LEU A 93 3.67 -12.25 0.25
N LEU A 94 3.75 -13.10 -0.78
CA LEU A 94 2.63 -13.29 -1.71
C LEU A 94 1.44 -13.95 -1.01
N GLU A 95 1.68 -14.93 -0.15
CA GLU A 95 0.64 -15.59 0.67
C GLU A 95 -0.05 -14.59 1.61
N GLU A 96 0.72 -13.77 2.34
CA GLU A 96 0.18 -12.75 3.25
C GLU A 96 -0.65 -11.69 2.51
N VAL A 97 -0.22 -11.31 1.29
CA VAL A 97 -1.00 -10.41 0.44
C VAL A 97 -2.27 -11.10 -0.07
N ALA A 98 -2.21 -12.39 -0.44
CA ALA A 98 -3.37 -13.14 -0.92
C ALA A 98 -4.44 -13.29 0.18
N GLU A 99 -4.04 -13.58 1.43
CA GLU A 99 -4.97 -13.70 2.56
C GLU A 99 -5.67 -12.38 2.90
N ASN A 100 -4.98 -11.25 2.72
CA ASN A 100 -5.50 -9.92 3.03
C ASN A 100 -6.10 -9.19 1.82
N ALA A 101 -5.99 -9.76 0.61
CA ALA A 101 -6.58 -9.19 -0.58
C ALA A 101 -8.09 -9.31 -0.52
N ARG A 102 -8.78 -8.17 -0.44
CA ARG A 102 -10.23 -8.13 -0.62
C ARG A 102 -10.55 -8.45 -2.09
N PRO A 103 -11.40 -9.44 -2.38
CA PRO A 103 -11.75 -9.77 -3.76
C PRO A 103 -12.38 -8.54 -4.45
N PRO A 104 -12.07 -8.30 -5.73
CA PRO A 104 -12.77 -7.27 -6.50
C PRO A 104 -14.26 -7.57 -6.50
N ILE A 105 -15.07 -6.66 -5.93
CA ILE A 105 -16.53 -6.78 -6.01
C ILE A 105 -16.90 -6.52 -7.46
N ALA A 106 -17.43 -7.53 -8.15
CA ALA A 106 -17.92 -7.39 -9.52
C ALA A 106 -18.89 -6.19 -9.59
N PRO A 107 -18.77 -5.30 -10.60
CA PRO A 107 -19.65 -4.15 -10.69
C PRO A 107 -21.10 -4.62 -10.85
N LEU A 108 -21.91 -4.37 -9.83
CA LEU A 108 -23.35 -4.54 -9.89
C LEU A 108 -23.92 -3.56 -10.93
N PRO A 109 -25.03 -3.89 -11.62
CA PRO A 109 -25.72 -2.95 -12.50
C PRO A 109 -25.96 -1.63 -11.78
N GLU A 110 -25.50 -0.52 -12.36
CA GLU A 110 -25.61 0.79 -11.70
C GLU A 110 -27.09 1.15 -11.51
N PRO A 111 -27.52 1.46 -10.27
CA PRO A 111 -28.88 1.91 -10.03
C PRO A 111 -29.11 3.29 -10.70
N PRO A 112 -30.37 3.66 -10.95
CA PRO A 112 -30.71 4.98 -11.47
C PRO A 112 -30.03 6.12 -10.69
N TYR A 113 -29.64 7.20 -11.38
CA TYR A 113 -28.89 8.33 -10.82
C TYR A 113 -29.30 8.81 -9.41
N PRO A 114 -30.60 9.03 -9.09
CA PRO A 114 -30.98 9.48 -7.74
C PRO A 114 -30.72 8.42 -6.66
N ILE A 115 -30.86 7.12 -7.00
CA ILE A 115 -30.59 6.00 -6.09
C ILE A 115 -29.08 5.84 -5.90
N ARG A 116 -28.29 6.04 -6.97
CA ARG A 116 -26.82 6.01 -6.90
C ARG A 116 -26.28 7.09 -5.97
N LEU A 117 -26.75 8.34 -6.11
CA LEU A 117 -26.33 9.44 -5.24
C LEU A 117 -26.62 9.15 -3.76
N LEU A 118 -27.80 8.60 -3.46
CA LEU A 118 -28.18 8.25 -2.09
C LEU A 118 -27.33 7.09 -1.54
N ASN A 119 -27.05 6.07 -2.38
CA ASN A 119 -26.21 4.94 -2.01
C ASN A 119 -24.76 5.36 -1.77
N ASP A 120 -24.18 6.17 -2.65
CA ASP A 120 -22.81 6.68 -2.53
C ASP A 120 -22.67 7.56 -1.28
N THR A 121 -23.66 8.41 -1.02
CA THR A 121 -23.68 9.24 0.20
C THR A 121 -23.83 8.38 1.45
N GLY A 122 -24.74 7.40 1.45
CA GLY A 122 -24.94 6.50 2.58
C GLY A 122 -23.69 5.67 2.88
N LYS A 123 -23.04 5.14 1.84
CA LYS A 123 -21.78 4.42 1.96
C LYS A 123 -20.68 5.33 2.52
N ALA A 124 -20.52 6.54 1.99
CA ALA A 124 -19.53 7.49 2.49
C ALA A 124 -19.74 7.83 3.97
N VAL A 125 -20.99 7.93 4.43
CA VAL A 125 -21.31 8.17 5.84
C VAL A 125 -20.97 6.96 6.71
N ILE A 126 -21.24 5.74 6.24
CA ILE A 126 -20.89 4.51 6.94
C ILE A 126 -19.36 4.38 7.04
N ASP A 127 -18.65 4.52 5.92
CA ASP A 127 -17.20 4.46 5.86
C ASP A 127 -16.57 5.51 6.79
N ALA A 128 -17.06 6.76 6.77
CA ALA A 128 -16.60 7.81 7.67
C ALA A 128 -16.89 7.50 9.15
N SER A 129 -18.00 6.82 9.45
CA SER A 129 -18.33 6.42 10.82
C SER A 129 -17.38 5.34 11.35
N GLU A 130 -16.98 4.40 10.50
CA GLU A 130 -15.97 3.38 10.83
C GLU A 130 -14.60 4.04 11.04
N ASP A 131 -14.23 5.00 10.19
CA ASP A 131 -12.99 5.76 10.35
C ASP A 131 -12.96 6.54 11.67
N ILE A 132 -14.06 7.18 12.06
CA ILE A 132 -14.16 7.91 13.34
C ILE A 132 -13.98 6.95 14.52
N VAL A 133 -14.57 5.76 14.46
CA VAL A 133 -14.38 4.72 15.49
C VAL A 133 -12.91 4.30 15.54
N GLY A 134 -12.27 4.10 14.38
CA GLY A 134 -10.85 3.77 14.28
C GLY A 134 -9.95 4.84 14.89
N ILE A 135 -10.17 6.12 14.57
CA ILE A 135 -9.43 7.25 15.13
C ILE A 135 -9.61 7.34 16.64
N THR A 136 -10.84 7.13 17.12
CA THR A 136 -11.15 7.14 18.55
C THR A 136 -10.45 6.00 19.28
N ALA A 137 -10.43 4.80 18.71
CA ALA A 137 -9.72 3.65 19.26
C ALA A 137 -8.21 3.89 19.33
N MET A 138 -7.61 4.39 18.24
CA MET A 138 -6.19 4.74 18.19
C MET A 138 -5.83 5.81 19.23
N PHE A 139 -6.66 6.85 19.35
CA PHE A 139 -6.48 7.89 20.35
C PHE A 139 -6.57 7.32 21.77
N GLY A 140 -7.54 6.44 22.03
CA GLY A 140 -7.68 5.72 23.29
C GLY A 140 -6.44 4.88 23.63
N GLN A 141 -5.92 4.10 22.68
CA GLN A 141 -4.70 3.32 22.87
C GLN A 141 -3.48 4.21 23.14
N THR A 142 -3.37 5.33 22.41
CA THR A 142 -2.29 6.31 22.60
C THR A 142 -2.37 6.96 23.99
N ALA A 143 -3.57 7.39 24.39
CA ALA A 143 -3.82 7.99 25.71
C ALA A 143 -3.51 7.01 26.84
N ILE A 144 -3.91 5.74 26.72
CA ILE A 144 -3.56 4.67 27.67
C ILE A 144 -2.03 4.47 27.70
N GLY A 145 -1.36 4.50 26.54
CA GLY A 145 0.09 4.42 26.45
C GLY A 145 0.79 5.55 27.21
N ILE A 146 0.36 6.79 26.98
CA ILE A 146 0.85 7.98 27.70
C ILE A 146 0.57 7.86 29.21
N PHE A 147 -0.64 7.45 29.59
CA PHE A 147 -1.02 7.28 30.99
C PHE A 147 -0.14 6.23 31.70
N LYS A 148 0.10 5.09 31.06
CA LYS A 148 1.03 4.05 31.56
C LYS A 148 2.45 4.57 31.69
N LEU A 149 2.89 5.45 30.77
CA LEU A 149 4.21 6.06 30.80
C LEU A 149 4.38 7.05 31.96
N ILE A 150 3.33 7.84 32.25
CA ILE A 150 3.28 8.75 33.41
C ILE A 150 3.31 7.95 34.72
N LEU A 151 2.53 6.87 34.81
CA LEU A 151 2.49 5.99 35.98
C LEU A 151 3.82 5.24 36.22
N ASN A 152 4.58 4.96 35.16
CA ASN A 152 5.85 4.26 35.26
C ASN A 152 6.97 4.99 34.51
N PRO A 153 7.48 6.11 35.09
CA PRO A 153 8.43 6.99 34.42
C PRO A 153 9.80 6.34 34.20
N SER A 154 10.10 5.21 34.84
CA SER A 154 11.35 4.47 34.64
C SER A 154 11.57 3.97 33.20
N ARG A 155 10.50 3.89 32.40
CA ARG A 155 10.56 3.53 30.97
C ARG A 155 10.92 4.71 30.07
N LEU A 156 10.85 5.95 30.58
CA LEU A 156 11.28 7.13 29.84
C LEU A 156 12.80 7.17 29.76
N ARG A 157 13.32 7.59 28.60
CA ARG A 157 14.74 7.93 28.41
C ARG A 157 14.89 9.45 28.42
N PRO A 158 14.86 10.11 29.59
CA PRO A 158 14.79 11.57 29.70
C PRO A 158 15.97 12.30 29.06
N ILE A 159 17.12 11.63 28.93
CA ILE A 159 18.30 12.18 28.26
C ILE A 159 18.08 12.28 26.74
N ALA A 160 17.37 11.33 26.13
CA ALA A 160 17.11 11.30 24.69
C ALA A 160 16.08 12.37 24.26
N ILE A 161 14.88 12.33 24.84
CA ILE A 161 14.39 13.43 25.68
C ILE A 161 14.94 14.84 25.40
N LEU A 162 15.72 15.26 26.38
CA LEU A 162 16.36 16.56 26.46
C LEU A 162 17.22 16.85 25.23
N HIS A 163 17.98 15.89 24.73
CA HIS A 163 18.80 16.07 23.52
C HIS A 163 17.94 16.43 22.29
N HIS A 164 16.76 15.83 22.14
CA HIS A 164 15.86 16.16 21.04
C HIS A 164 15.22 17.55 21.21
N ILE A 165 14.88 17.94 22.44
CA ILE A 165 14.39 19.30 22.75
C ILE A 165 15.46 20.33 22.43
N GLU A 166 16.72 20.08 22.82
CA GLU A 166 17.85 20.97 22.53
C GLU A 166 18.07 21.10 21.03
N TYR A 167 18.19 19.97 20.32
CA TYR A 167 18.44 19.96 18.87
C TYR A 167 17.34 20.67 18.08
N THR A 168 16.07 20.35 18.36
CA THR A 168 14.93 20.95 17.67
C THR A 168 14.73 22.40 18.09
N GLY A 169 14.94 22.73 19.37
CA GLY A 169 14.86 24.09 19.90
C GLY A 169 15.89 25.02 19.25
N VAL A 170 17.14 24.58 19.13
CA VAL A 170 18.20 25.35 18.44
C VAL A 170 17.84 25.58 16.97
N ARG A 171 17.31 24.57 16.28
CA ARG A 171 16.84 24.71 14.89
C ARG A 171 15.65 25.67 14.74
N ALA A 172 14.83 25.83 15.78
CA ALA A 172 13.67 26.72 15.77
C ALA A 172 14.02 28.20 16.05
N ILE A 173 15.21 28.51 16.59
CA ILE A 173 15.62 29.87 16.98
C ILE A 173 15.33 30.93 15.89
N PRO A 174 15.71 30.75 14.61
CA PRO A 174 15.56 31.82 13.61
C PRO A 174 14.10 32.24 13.38
N ILE A 175 13.19 31.26 13.38
CA ILE A 175 11.76 31.53 13.19
C ILE A 175 11.20 32.24 14.42
N ILE A 176 11.55 31.76 15.63
CA ILE A 176 11.12 32.38 16.89
C ILE A 176 11.61 33.83 16.99
N THR A 177 12.87 34.09 16.65
CA THR A 177 13.43 35.45 16.64
C THR A 177 12.67 36.35 15.67
N LEU A 178 12.37 35.85 14.46
CA LEU A 178 11.64 36.61 13.45
C LEU A 178 10.22 36.97 13.93
N ILE A 179 9.43 35.99 14.41
CA ILE A 179 8.07 36.26 14.90
C ILE A 179 8.08 37.19 16.12
N SER A 180 9.03 37.03 17.05
CA SER A 180 9.16 37.89 18.22
C SER A 180 9.53 39.33 17.84
N MET A 181 10.43 39.51 16.87
CA MET A 181 10.78 40.83 16.34
C MET A 181 9.56 41.50 15.70
N VAL A 182 8.80 40.77 14.88
CA VAL A 182 7.60 41.29 14.20
C VAL A 182 6.53 41.70 15.22
N ILE A 183 6.25 40.85 16.21
CA ILE A 183 5.28 41.16 17.28
C ILE A 183 5.73 42.39 18.05
N GLY A 184 7.01 42.49 18.42
CA GLY A 184 7.57 43.65 19.12
C GLY A 184 7.42 44.95 18.33
N ALA A 185 7.65 44.91 17.01
CA ALA A 185 7.50 46.08 16.14
C ALA A 185 6.04 46.54 15.96
N ILE A 186 5.05 45.66 16.16
CA ILE A 186 3.62 46.01 16.09
C ILE A 186 3.15 46.68 17.38
N ILE A 187 3.71 46.28 18.53
CA ILE A 187 3.27 46.74 19.85
C ILE A 187 3.93 48.08 20.25
N ALA A 188 5.17 48.32 19.81
CA ALA A 188 5.92 49.55 20.08
C ALA A 188 5.39 50.75 19.27
#